data_AF-A0A1G8FF54-F1
#
_entry.id   AF-A0A1G8FF54-F1
#
_cell.length_a   1.000
_cell.length_b   1.000
_cell.length_c   1.000
_cell.angle_alpha   90.00
_cell.angle_beta   90.00
_cell.angle_gamma   90.00
#
_symmetry.space_group_name_H-M   'P 1'
#
loop_
_entity.id
_entity.type
_entity.pdbx_description
1 polymer ?
#
loop_
_entity_poly.entity_id
_entity_poly.type
_entity_poly.pdbx_seq_one_letter_code
_entity_poly.pdbx_strand_id
1 'polypeptide(L)'
;MKGNKLRYEQLEEKLKASGEPQISSTDSDARALLVQGQVVEISFNLQAAVDAKHNLVVATHTINKNDRSALSAIAIEAKENLGIETYTALVDKGYHNGKQIEICKQANITTIVAQPEQGKSNENGTTKDYLVAQFQYNKDTDTYTCPQGEILKTTGSWHKKTTDKDSYNFKKYRTPKCKECPVKHLCTSRAAGRELSEANHENH
;
A
#
# COMPACT_ATOMS: atom_id res chain seq x y z
N MET A 1 -35.66 3.40 -27.55
CA MET A 1 -34.84 2.24 -27.09
C MET A 1 -33.59 1.97 -27.93
N LYS A 2 -33.58 2.14 -29.28
CA LYS A 2 -32.38 1.88 -30.11
C LYS A 2 -31.17 2.82 -29.87
N GLY A 3 -31.39 4.11 -29.60
CA GLY A 3 -30.30 5.08 -29.39
C GLY A 3 -29.45 4.86 -28.13
N ASN A 4 -30.07 4.36 -27.04
CA ASN A 4 -29.34 4.09 -25.80
C ASN A 4 -28.43 2.87 -25.94
N LYS A 5 -28.85 1.86 -26.71
CA LYS A 5 -28.06 0.65 -26.94
C LYS A 5 -26.74 0.95 -27.66
N LEU A 6 -26.80 1.75 -28.73
CA LEU A 6 -25.62 2.19 -29.47
C LEU A 6 -24.67 3.02 -28.59
N ARG A 7 -25.22 3.86 -27.71
CA ARG A 7 -24.45 4.64 -26.73
C ARG A 7 -23.72 3.75 -25.72
N TYR A 8 -24.37 2.70 -25.22
CA TYR A 8 -23.75 1.75 -24.28
C TYR A 8 -22.67 0.90 -24.94
N GLU A 9 -22.88 0.44 -26.18
CA GLU A 9 -21.88 -0.30 -26.97
C GLU A 9 -20.61 0.56 -27.20
N GLN A 10 -20.78 1.85 -27.53
CA GLN A 10 -19.66 2.79 -27.67
C GLN A 10 -18.92 3.06 -26.34
N LEU A 11 -19.64 3.14 -25.22
CA LEU A 11 -19.03 3.30 -23.91
C LEU A 11 -18.28 2.04 -23.47
N GLU A 12 -18.79 0.86 -23.81
CA GLU A 12 -18.13 -0.42 -23.55
C GLU A 12 -16.83 -0.59 -24.35
N GLU A 13 -16.83 -0.20 -25.63
CA GLU A 13 -15.62 -0.17 -26.45
C GLU A 13 -14.57 0.81 -25.89
N LYS A 14 -14.98 2.02 -25.51
CA LYS A 14 -14.09 3.00 -24.87
C LYS A 14 -13.53 2.50 -23.55
N LEU A 15 -14.35 1.85 -22.73
CA LEU A 15 -13.92 1.26 -21.47
C LEU A 15 -12.86 0.17 -21.71
N LYS A 16 -13.12 -0.75 -22.64
CA LYS A 16 -12.16 -1.80 -23.03
C LYS A 16 -10.86 -1.23 -23.60
N ALA A 17 -10.94 -0.23 -24.46
CA ALA A 17 -9.77 0.42 -25.06
C ALA A 17 -8.93 1.19 -24.02
N SER A 18 -9.58 1.82 -23.04
CA SER A 18 -8.88 2.55 -21.96
C SER A 18 -8.20 1.64 -20.94
N GLY A 19 -8.67 0.39 -20.79
CA GLY A 19 -8.23 -0.52 -19.73
C GLY A 19 -8.64 -0.08 -18.32
N GLU A 20 -9.49 0.95 -18.19
CA GLU A 20 -9.96 1.48 -16.92
C GLU A 20 -11.23 0.74 -16.45
N PRO A 21 -11.45 0.57 -15.14
CA PRO A 21 -12.60 -0.15 -14.61
C PRO A 21 -13.91 0.65 -14.69
N GLN A 22 -13.84 1.95 -14.96
CA GLN A 22 -14.99 2.84 -15.07
C GLN A 22 -14.72 4.00 -16.02
N ILE A 23 -15.78 4.51 -16.66
CA ILE A 23 -15.75 5.69 -17.52
C ILE A 23 -16.91 6.61 -17.11
N SER A 24 -16.60 7.87 -16.80
CA SER A 24 -17.65 8.88 -16.56
C SER A 24 -18.13 9.41 -17.92
N SER A 25 -19.45 9.48 -18.08
CA SER A 25 -20.07 9.89 -19.35
C SER A 25 -20.07 11.41 -19.57
N THR A 26 -19.71 12.19 -18.55
CA THR A 26 -19.69 13.67 -18.58
C THR A 26 -18.28 14.23 -18.60
N ASP A 27 -17.34 13.57 -17.92
CA ASP A 27 -15.92 13.95 -17.88
C ASP A 27 -15.07 12.68 -17.82
N SER A 28 -14.15 12.50 -18.77
CA SER A 28 -13.33 11.29 -18.90
C SER A 28 -12.33 11.08 -17.76
N ASP A 29 -12.03 12.10 -16.96
CA ASP A 29 -11.09 12.06 -15.83
C ASP A 29 -11.80 11.99 -14.47
N ALA A 30 -13.12 12.20 -14.44
CA ALA A 30 -13.88 12.04 -13.21
C ALA A 30 -14.22 10.57 -12.92
N ARG A 31 -14.23 10.18 -11.64
CA ARG A 31 -14.39 8.78 -11.21
C ARG A 31 -15.41 8.69 -10.08
N ALA A 32 -16.18 7.60 -10.06
CA ALA A 32 -17.03 7.31 -8.92
C ALA A 32 -16.13 6.91 -7.74
N LEU A 33 -16.05 7.77 -6.72
CA LEU A 33 -15.32 7.55 -5.48
C LEU A 33 -16.32 7.33 -4.34
N LEU A 34 -15.98 6.40 -3.45
CA LEU A 34 -16.78 6.15 -2.24
C LEU A 34 -16.44 7.22 -1.20
N VAL A 35 -17.34 8.18 -1.03
CA VAL A 35 -17.28 9.24 -0.04
C VAL A 35 -18.17 8.82 1.14
N GLN A 36 -17.62 8.81 2.36
CA GLN A 36 -18.37 8.52 3.60
C GLN A 36 -19.29 7.28 3.55
N GLY A 37 -18.69 6.09 3.48
CA GLY A 37 -19.37 4.82 3.77
C GLY A 37 -20.19 4.22 2.62
N GLN A 38 -21.12 4.96 2.01
CA GLN A 38 -22.00 4.46 0.94
C GLN A 38 -22.32 5.46 -0.17
N VAL A 39 -21.91 6.73 -0.06
CA VAL A 39 -22.16 7.71 -1.12
C VAL A 39 -21.09 7.55 -2.21
N VAL A 40 -21.52 7.37 -3.45
CA VAL A 40 -20.63 7.31 -4.60
C VAL A 40 -20.74 8.63 -5.36
N GLU A 41 -19.67 9.43 -5.35
CA GLU A 41 -19.62 10.72 -6.04
C GLU A 41 -18.66 10.68 -7.23
N ILE A 42 -19.04 11.33 -8.34
CA ILE A 42 -18.15 11.54 -9.48
C ILE A 42 -17.20 12.69 -9.15
N SER A 43 -15.93 12.37 -8.90
CA SER A 43 -14.93 13.32 -8.40
C SER A 43 -13.54 13.05 -8.98
N PHE A 44 -12.64 14.03 -8.85
CA PHE A 44 -11.24 13.92 -9.25
C PHE A 44 -10.36 13.62 -8.04
N ASN A 45 -9.43 12.68 -8.18
CA ASN A 45 -8.39 12.49 -7.19
C ASN A 45 -7.16 13.32 -7.58
N LEU A 46 -7.05 14.52 -7.00
CA LEU A 46 -5.93 15.43 -7.21
C LEU A 46 -4.86 15.19 -6.16
N GLN A 47 -3.63 15.05 -6.63
CA GLN A 47 -2.41 14.99 -5.84
C GLN A 47 -1.66 16.31 -6.08
N ALA A 48 -1.14 16.92 -5.02
CA ALA A 48 -0.40 18.17 -5.13
C ALA A 48 0.90 18.10 -4.32
N ALA A 49 1.99 18.59 -4.90
CA ALA A 49 3.24 18.86 -4.20
C ALA A 49 3.33 20.36 -3.96
N VAL A 50 3.65 20.74 -2.71
CA VAL A 50 3.70 22.13 -2.27
C VAL A 50 5.06 22.40 -1.64
N ASP A 51 5.69 23.51 -2.00
CA ASP A 51 6.94 23.93 -1.38
C ASP A 51 6.68 24.44 0.05
N ALA A 52 7.55 24.03 1.00
CA ALA A 52 7.35 24.36 2.41
C ALA A 52 7.68 25.81 2.78
N LYS A 53 8.46 26.54 1.94
CA LYS A 53 8.96 27.88 2.25
C LYS A 53 7.99 28.97 1.80
N HIS A 54 7.37 28.78 0.64
CA HIS A 54 6.52 29.78 -0.02
C HIS A 54 5.08 29.29 -0.24
N ASN A 55 4.76 28.04 0.12
CA ASN A 55 3.45 27.42 -0.07
C ASN A 55 2.98 27.42 -1.53
N LEU A 56 3.91 27.39 -2.47
CA LEU A 56 3.65 27.31 -3.90
C LEU A 56 3.42 25.87 -4.30
N VAL A 57 2.38 25.67 -5.12
CA VAL A 57 2.15 24.39 -5.78
C VAL A 57 3.22 24.20 -6.85
N VAL A 58 4.02 23.15 -6.72
CA VAL A 58 5.16 22.86 -7.60
C VAL A 58 4.91 21.70 -8.55
N ALA A 59 3.90 20.87 -8.29
CA ALA A 59 3.42 19.84 -9.21
C ALA A 59 1.99 19.43 -8.82
N THR A 60 1.20 19.00 -9.81
CA THR A 60 -0.16 18.47 -9.60
C THR A 60 -0.45 17.30 -10.51
N HIS A 61 -0.91 16.18 -9.96
CA HIS A 61 -1.36 15.03 -10.75
C HIS A 61 -2.84 14.76 -10.51
N THR A 62 -3.60 14.61 -11.59
CA THR A 62 -4.92 13.99 -11.51
C THR A 62 -4.76 12.50 -11.74
N ILE A 63 -4.93 11.70 -10.68
CA ILE A 63 -4.76 10.24 -10.79
C ILE A 63 -6.11 9.55 -10.91
N ASN A 64 -6.26 8.74 -11.96
CA ASN A 64 -7.45 7.91 -12.19
C ASN A 64 -7.35 6.54 -11.47
N LYS A 65 -6.35 6.35 -10.59
CA LYS A 65 -6.03 5.11 -9.85
C LYS A 65 -5.78 5.41 -8.35
N ASN A 66 -5.69 4.36 -7.53
CA ASN A 66 -5.49 4.47 -6.06
C ASN A 66 -4.12 5.12 -5.72
N ASP A 67 -4.10 5.95 -4.67
CA ASP A 67 -2.99 6.79 -4.18
C ASP A 67 -1.65 6.08 -3.95
N ARG A 68 -1.65 4.75 -3.73
CA ARG A 68 -0.45 4.00 -3.35
C ARG A 68 0.69 3.99 -4.37
N SER A 69 0.46 4.41 -5.60
CA SER A 69 1.47 4.43 -6.68
C SER A 69 1.81 5.85 -7.17
N ALA A 70 1.32 6.89 -6.49
CA ALA A 70 1.40 8.26 -7.00
C ALA A 70 2.62 9.06 -6.49
N LEU A 71 3.28 8.58 -5.42
CA LEU A 71 4.33 9.34 -4.73
C LEU A 71 5.52 9.67 -5.64
N SER A 72 6.14 8.67 -6.27
CA SER A 72 7.41 8.88 -6.95
C SER A 72 7.28 9.78 -8.16
N ALA A 73 6.17 9.68 -8.89
CA ALA A 73 5.93 10.48 -10.09
C ALA A 73 5.85 11.98 -9.75
N ILE A 74 4.99 12.36 -8.81
CA ILE A 74 4.82 13.78 -8.43
C ILE A 74 6.07 14.32 -7.71
N ALA A 75 6.78 13.47 -6.97
CA ALA A 75 8.02 13.85 -6.29
C ALA A 75 9.17 14.14 -7.27
N ILE A 76 9.30 13.33 -8.33
CA ILE A 76 10.29 13.56 -9.38
C ILE A 76 9.94 14.82 -10.18
N GLU A 77 8.66 15.00 -10.55
CA GLU A 77 8.24 16.22 -11.25
C GLU A 77 8.49 17.48 -10.41
N ALA A 78 8.19 17.45 -9.11
CA ALA A 78 8.47 18.57 -8.21
C ALA A 78 9.97 18.89 -8.16
N LYS A 79 10.84 17.87 -8.22
CA LYS A 79 12.30 18.05 -8.29
C LYS A 79 12.70 18.80 -9.57
N GLU A 80 12.16 18.36 -10.71
CA GLU A 80 12.43 18.93 -12.03
C GLU A 80 11.93 20.37 -12.13
N ASN A 81 10.69 20.63 -11.71
CA ASN A 81 10.08 21.96 -11.73
C ASN A 81 10.81 22.96 -10.83
N LEU A 82 11.38 22.50 -9.71
CA LEU A 82 12.19 23.34 -8.83
C LEU A 82 13.65 23.46 -9.27
N GLY A 83 14.12 22.62 -10.21
CA GLY A 83 15.51 22.61 -10.67
C GLY A 83 16.51 22.29 -9.55
N ILE A 84 16.14 21.40 -8.62
CA ILE A 84 16.95 21.06 -7.44
C ILE A 84 17.49 19.63 -7.50
N GLU A 85 18.67 19.41 -6.94
CA GLU A 85 19.32 18.09 -6.97
C GLU A 85 18.78 17.12 -5.91
N THR A 86 18.29 17.63 -4.79
CA THR A 86 17.76 16.82 -3.68
C THR A 86 16.83 17.64 -2.79
N TYR A 87 15.87 16.97 -2.16
CA TYR A 87 15.02 17.55 -1.12
C TYR A 87 14.41 16.44 -0.24
N THR A 88 13.72 16.86 0.82
CA THR A 88 12.93 15.97 1.68
C THR A 88 11.45 16.14 1.40
N ALA A 89 10.78 15.07 1.00
CA ALA A 89 9.34 15.00 0.83
C ALA A 89 8.67 14.50 2.12
N LEU A 90 7.76 15.30 2.68
CA LEU A 90 6.88 14.91 3.78
C LEU A 90 5.55 14.42 3.19
N VAL A 91 5.16 13.18 3.47
CA VAL A 91 3.96 12.58 2.85
C VAL A 91 3.11 11.79 3.83
N ASP A 92 1.80 11.75 3.57
CA ASP A 92 0.81 11.07 4.40
C ASP A 92 0.98 9.53 4.35
N LYS A 93 0.39 8.83 5.33
CA LYS A 93 0.37 7.36 5.48
C LYS A 93 -0.18 6.64 4.25
N GLY A 94 -1.02 7.31 3.46
CA GLY A 94 -1.55 6.79 2.19
C GLY A 94 -0.46 6.45 1.17
N TYR A 95 0.66 7.18 1.22
CA TYR A 95 1.81 7.01 0.35
C TYR A 95 2.85 6.02 0.88
N HIS A 96 2.54 5.29 1.97
CA HIS A 96 3.43 4.29 2.54
C HIS A 96 3.52 3.04 1.65
N ASN A 97 4.33 3.15 0.58
CA ASN A 97 4.64 2.10 -0.38
C ASN A 97 6.15 2.00 -0.57
N GLY A 98 6.74 0.86 -0.19
CA GLY A 98 8.18 0.63 -0.27
C GLY A 98 8.78 0.80 -1.67
N LYS A 99 8.07 0.37 -2.73
CA LYS A 99 8.55 0.51 -4.12
C LYS A 99 8.66 1.99 -4.50
N GLN A 100 7.67 2.79 -4.13
CA GLN A 100 7.65 4.22 -4.43
C GLN A 100 8.72 4.99 -3.64
N ILE A 101 8.88 4.65 -2.36
CA ILE A 101 9.90 5.22 -1.47
C ILE A 101 11.30 4.93 -2.02
N GLU A 102 11.55 3.71 -2.51
CA GLU A 102 12.83 3.32 -3.09
C GLU A 102 13.11 4.08 -4.40
N ILE A 103 12.11 4.26 -5.28
CA ILE A 103 12.26 5.08 -6.49
C ILE A 103 12.61 6.53 -6.13
N CYS A 104 11.93 7.12 -5.14
CA CYS A 104 12.27 8.46 -4.66
C CYS A 104 13.73 8.54 -4.17
N LYS A 105 14.16 7.53 -3.39
CA LYS A 105 15.53 7.45 -2.90
C LYS A 105 16.54 7.38 -4.03
N GLN A 106 16.28 6.56 -5.06
CA GLN A 106 17.12 6.46 -6.27
C GLN A 106 17.17 7.78 -7.06
N ALA A 107 16.11 8.59 -6.98
CA ALA A 107 16.05 9.95 -7.54
C ALA A 107 16.68 11.03 -6.63
N ASN A 108 17.40 10.66 -5.58
CA ASN A 108 17.98 11.57 -4.56
C ASN A 108 16.92 12.39 -3.79
N ILE A 109 15.74 11.82 -3.55
CA ILE A 109 14.66 12.41 -2.77
C ILE A 109 14.51 11.64 -1.45
N THR A 110 14.71 12.32 -0.32
CA THR A 110 14.47 11.72 1.00
C THR A 110 12.97 11.75 1.29
N THR A 111 12.38 10.64 1.73
CA THR A 111 10.95 10.58 2.06
C THR A 111 10.76 10.36 3.56
N ILE A 112 9.89 11.16 4.16
CA ILE A 112 9.40 10.97 5.52
C ILE A 112 7.91 10.68 5.41
N VAL A 113 7.54 9.44 5.70
CA VAL A 113 6.16 8.95 5.57
C VAL A 113 5.56 8.73 6.94
N ALA A 114 4.35 9.24 7.18
CA ALA A 114 3.62 8.93 8.40
C ALA A 114 3.40 7.40 8.50
N GLN A 115 3.73 6.82 9.65
CA GLN A 115 3.67 5.38 9.83
C GLN A 115 2.20 4.90 9.77
N PRO A 116 1.85 3.94 8.90
CA PRO A 116 0.50 3.39 8.88
C PRO A 116 0.22 2.66 10.20
N GLU A 117 -0.99 2.81 10.72
CA GLU A 117 -1.44 2.01 11.86
C GLU A 117 -1.30 0.52 11.51
N GLN A 118 -0.52 -0.22 12.30
CA GLN A 118 -0.41 -1.66 12.12
C GLN A 118 -1.80 -2.28 12.34
N GLY A 119 -2.27 -3.03 11.35
CA GLY A 119 -3.56 -3.71 11.41
C GLY A 119 -3.72 -4.46 12.73
N LYS A 120 -4.79 -4.14 13.47
CA LYS A 120 -5.07 -4.75 14.77
C LYS A 120 -5.24 -6.26 14.58
N SER A 121 -4.37 -7.07 15.17
CA SER A 121 -4.46 -8.54 15.12
C SER A 121 -5.39 -9.12 16.20
N ASN A 122 -6.02 -8.29 17.03
CA ASN A 122 -7.07 -8.69 17.98
C ASN A 122 -7.99 -7.47 18.24
N GLU A 123 -9.09 -7.65 18.97
CA GLU A 123 -10.08 -6.61 19.30
C GLU A 123 -9.47 -5.41 20.08
N ASN A 124 -8.39 -5.67 20.83
CA ASN A 124 -7.64 -4.67 21.62
C ASN A 124 -6.33 -4.17 20.97
N GLY A 125 -6.04 -4.58 19.71
CA GLY A 125 -4.71 -4.46 19.09
C GLY A 125 -3.63 -5.45 19.59
N THR A 126 -2.69 -5.81 18.70
CA THR A 126 -1.41 -6.41 19.13
C THR A 126 -0.73 -5.42 20.06
N THR A 127 -0.35 -5.84 21.27
CA THR A 127 0.34 -4.94 22.21
C THR A 127 1.76 -4.60 21.73
N LYS A 128 2.32 -3.48 22.20
CA LYS A 128 3.61 -2.94 21.74
C LYS A 128 4.75 -3.96 21.82
N ASP A 129 4.76 -4.78 22.87
CA ASP A 129 5.80 -5.78 23.12
C ASP A 129 5.74 -6.97 22.15
N TYR A 130 4.66 -7.10 21.37
CA TYR A 130 4.43 -8.21 20.44
C TYR A 130 4.23 -7.74 19.00
N LEU A 131 4.60 -6.49 18.68
CA LEU A 131 4.68 -6.02 17.31
C LEU A 131 5.76 -6.79 16.55
N VAL A 132 5.66 -6.86 15.21
CA VAL A 132 6.61 -7.62 14.37
C VAL A 132 8.05 -7.14 14.58
N ALA A 133 8.26 -5.85 14.87
CA ALA A 133 9.58 -5.29 15.17
C ALA A 133 10.28 -5.92 16.40
N GLN A 134 9.52 -6.56 17.29
CA GLN A 134 10.06 -7.27 18.46
C GLN A 134 10.44 -8.74 18.15
N PHE A 135 10.20 -9.20 16.92
CA PHE A 135 10.60 -10.54 16.49
C PHE A 135 11.96 -10.45 15.82
N GLN A 136 12.89 -11.31 16.25
CA GLN A 136 14.26 -11.31 15.76
C GLN A 136 14.40 -12.34 14.64
N TYR A 137 14.85 -11.90 13.46
CA TYR A 137 15.09 -12.78 12.32
C TYR A 137 16.50 -13.38 12.37
N ASN A 138 16.60 -14.70 12.25
CA ASN A 138 17.85 -15.44 12.10
C ASN A 138 17.97 -15.91 10.65
N LYS A 139 18.95 -15.33 9.93
CA LYS A 139 19.20 -15.61 8.50
C LYS A 139 19.73 -17.02 8.25
N ASP A 140 20.59 -17.53 9.12
CA ASP A 140 21.26 -18.83 8.92
C ASP A 140 20.27 -20.00 8.95
N THR A 141 19.22 -19.86 9.76
CA THR A 141 18.20 -20.88 9.95
C THR A 141 16.88 -20.56 9.25
N ASP A 142 16.74 -19.39 8.64
CA ASP A 142 15.49 -18.86 8.06
C ASP A 142 14.33 -18.97 9.08
N THR A 143 14.51 -18.35 10.25
CA THR A 143 13.53 -18.39 11.35
C THR A 143 13.36 -17.05 12.04
N TYR A 144 12.20 -16.86 12.69
CA TYR A 144 11.97 -15.74 13.59
C TYR A 144 11.88 -16.21 15.04
N THR A 145 12.49 -15.49 15.97
CA THR A 145 12.31 -15.71 17.41
C THR A 145 11.35 -14.67 17.95
N CYS A 146 10.28 -15.10 18.61
CA CYS A 146 9.31 -14.18 19.20
C CYS A 146 9.74 -13.68 20.59
N PRO A 147 9.06 -12.66 21.17
CA PRO A 147 9.38 -12.15 22.51
C PRO A 147 9.28 -13.17 23.65
N GLN A 148 8.62 -14.31 23.43
CA GLN A 148 8.56 -15.43 24.38
C GLN A 148 9.69 -16.46 24.18
N GLY A 149 10.64 -16.19 23.28
CA GLY A 149 11.74 -17.09 22.94
C GLY A 149 11.37 -18.24 22.00
N GLU A 150 10.10 -18.34 21.59
CA GLU A 150 9.66 -19.41 20.69
C GLU A 150 10.06 -19.13 19.24
N ILE A 151 10.53 -20.18 18.56
CA ILE A 151 11.00 -20.11 17.17
C ILE A 151 9.83 -20.37 16.21
N LEU A 152 9.59 -19.41 15.30
CA LEU A 152 8.68 -19.51 14.18
C LEU A 152 9.45 -19.97 12.94
N LYS A 153 8.98 -21.07 12.35
CA LYS A 153 9.59 -21.68 11.17
C LYS A 153 8.70 -21.53 9.95
N THR A 154 9.34 -21.54 8.79
CA THR A 154 8.66 -21.66 7.50
C THR A 154 8.61 -23.12 7.05
N THR A 155 7.65 -23.44 6.17
CA THR A 155 7.69 -24.70 5.40
C THR A 155 8.56 -24.58 4.15
N GLY A 156 9.22 -23.43 3.94
CA GLY A 156 10.00 -23.12 2.75
C GLY A 156 9.15 -22.72 1.53
N SER A 157 7.82 -22.90 1.61
CA SER A 157 6.91 -22.64 0.50
C SER A 157 6.62 -21.15 0.34
N TRP A 158 6.77 -20.66 -0.89
CA TRP A 158 6.27 -19.35 -1.28
C TRP A 158 4.79 -19.44 -1.66
N HIS A 159 3.99 -18.53 -1.10
CA HIS A 159 2.59 -18.37 -1.43
C HIS A 159 2.42 -17.16 -2.32
N LYS A 160 1.65 -17.29 -3.40
CA LYS A 160 1.29 -16.14 -4.23
C LYS A 160 0.05 -15.48 -3.65
N LYS A 161 0.12 -14.19 -3.36
CA LYS A 161 -1.07 -13.37 -3.10
C LYS A 161 -1.33 -12.55 -4.35
N THR A 162 -2.46 -12.83 -4.99
CA THR A 162 -2.95 -12.00 -6.09
C THR A 162 -4.02 -11.07 -5.53
N THR A 163 -3.83 -9.79 -5.73
CA THR A 163 -4.89 -8.78 -5.61
C THR A 163 -5.29 -8.36 -7.00
N ASP A 164 -6.40 -7.63 -7.15
CA ASP A 164 -6.86 -7.14 -8.47
C ASP A 164 -5.81 -6.31 -9.23
N LYS A 165 -4.71 -5.91 -8.58
CA LYS A 165 -3.74 -4.94 -9.09
C LYS A 165 -2.28 -5.41 -9.06
N ASP A 166 -1.96 -6.43 -8.27
CA ASP A 166 -0.57 -6.87 -8.06
C ASP A 166 -0.53 -8.31 -7.56
N SER A 167 0.56 -9.02 -7.87
CA SER A 167 0.84 -10.33 -7.32
C SER A 167 2.22 -10.38 -6.72
N TYR A 168 2.30 -10.68 -5.43
CA TYR A 168 3.58 -10.89 -4.74
C TYR A 168 3.64 -12.28 -4.12
N ASN A 169 4.86 -12.80 -4.07
CA ASN A 169 5.15 -14.02 -3.35
C ASN A 169 5.46 -13.68 -1.89
N PHE A 170 4.96 -14.48 -0.96
CA PHE A 170 5.26 -14.31 0.44
C PHE A 170 5.45 -15.67 1.13
N LYS A 171 6.36 -15.69 2.09
CA LYS A 171 6.68 -16.84 2.92
C LYS A 171 6.04 -16.65 4.29
N LYS A 172 5.51 -17.73 4.87
CA LYS A 172 4.83 -17.70 6.17
C LYS A 172 5.70 -18.35 7.24
N TYR A 173 5.73 -17.74 8.42
CA TYR A 173 6.40 -18.26 9.59
C TYR A 173 5.40 -18.45 10.73
N ARG A 174 5.39 -19.65 11.31
CA ARG A 174 4.45 -20.04 12.37
C ARG A 174 5.13 -20.94 13.38
N THR A 175 4.53 -21.08 14.56
CA THR A 175 4.92 -22.08 15.55
C THR A 175 3.69 -22.74 16.19
N PRO A 176 3.68 -24.06 16.38
CA PRO A 176 2.58 -24.74 17.09
C PRO A 176 2.50 -24.31 18.57
N LYS A 177 3.60 -23.81 19.13
CA LYS A 177 3.69 -23.34 20.53
C LYS A 177 2.75 -22.18 20.84
N CYS A 178 2.31 -21.44 19.82
CA CYS A 178 1.29 -20.41 20.00
C CYS A 178 -0.06 -20.93 20.51
N LYS A 179 -0.37 -22.23 20.37
CA LYS A 179 -1.65 -22.79 20.85
C LYS A 179 -1.73 -22.82 22.38
N GLU A 180 -0.60 -23.01 23.04
CA GLU A 180 -0.47 -23.14 24.50
C GLU A 180 0.18 -21.89 25.14
N CYS A 181 0.40 -20.84 24.35
CA CYS A 181 1.11 -19.66 24.81
C CYS A 181 0.25 -18.84 25.78
N PRO A 182 0.72 -18.59 27.03
CA PRO A 182 -0.07 -17.91 28.06
C PRO A 182 -0.37 -16.44 27.70
N VAL A 183 0.53 -15.81 26.93
CA VAL A 183 0.42 -14.42 26.48
C VAL A 183 -0.16 -14.28 25.07
N LYS A 184 -0.76 -15.35 24.52
CA LYS A 184 -1.37 -15.31 23.17
C LYS A 184 -2.32 -14.12 23.00
N HIS A 185 -3.12 -13.85 24.03
CA HIS A 185 -4.08 -12.75 24.05
C HIS A 185 -3.44 -11.36 23.83
N LEU A 186 -2.17 -11.16 24.23
CA LEU A 186 -1.40 -9.94 24.01
C LEU A 186 -0.79 -9.85 22.59
N CYS A 187 -0.64 -11.00 21.93
CA CYS A 187 0.12 -11.16 20.68
C CYS A 187 -0.77 -11.31 19.43
N THR A 188 -1.90 -12.02 19.51
CA THR A 188 -2.81 -12.24 18.36
C THR A 188 -4.17 -12.82 18.80
N SER A 189 -5.26 -12.50 18.09
CA SER A 189 -6.56 -13.17 18.25
C SER A 189 -6.70 -14.43 17.39
N ARG A 190 -5.74 -14.71 16.49
CA ARG A 190 -5.84 -15.88 15.62
C ARG A 190 -5.82 -17.15 16.46
N ALA A 191 -6.86 -17.97 16.31
CA ALA A 191 -6.96 -19.27 16.98
C ALA A 191 -5.73 -20.16 16.67
N ALA A 192 -5.23 -20.12 15.44
CA ALA A 192 -4.05 -20.86 15.00
C ALA A 192 -2.71 -20.31 15.52
N GLY A 193 -2.68 -19.14 16.17
CA GLY A 193 -1.47 -18.48 16.64
C GLY A 193 -0.94 -17.41 15.70
N ARG A 194 0.20 -16.81 16.10
CA ARG A 194 0.83 -15.70 15.36
C ARG A 194 1.43 -16.23 14.06
N GLU A 195 1.19 -15.50 12.99
CA GLU A 195 1.80 -15.74 11.68
C GLU A 195 2.56 -14.48 11.27
N LEU A 196 3.81 -14.64 10.90
CA LEU A 196 4.55 -13.60 10.20
C LEU A 196 4.56 -13.92 8.71
N SER A 197 4.48 -12.88 7.89
CA SER A 197 4.58 -13.00 6.43
C SER A 197 5.72 -12.12 5.96
N GLU A 198 6.67 -12.73 5.26
CA GLU A 198 7.75 -12.03 4.57
C GLU A 198 7.44 -12.02 3.08
N ALA A 199 7.27 -10.83 2.49
CA ALA A 199 7.04 -10.70 1.07
C ALA A 199 8.38 -10.66 0.32
N ASN A 200 8.50 -11.41 -0.77
CA ASN A 200 9.55 -11.21 -1.74
C ASN A 200 9.08 -10.10 -2.69
N HIS A 201 9.61 -8.90 -2.50
CA HIS A 201 9.47 -7.83 -3.47
C HIS A 201 10.48 -8.08 -4.59
N GLU A 202 10.21 -9.08 -5.43
CA GLU A 202 10.92 -9.24 -6.70
C GLU A 202 10.52 -8.07 -7.60
N ASN A 203 11.43 -7.11 -7.71
CA ASN A 203 11.41 -6.03 -8.70
C ASN A 203 11.04 -6.59 -10.08
N HIS A 204 9.82 -6.30 -10.52
CA HIS A 204 9.45 -6.24 -11.93
C HIS A 204 9.10 -4.78 -12.25
#